data_AF-A0A850GKU7-F1
#
_entry.id   AF-A0A850GKU7-F1
#
_cell.length_a   1.000
_cell.length_b   1.000
_cell.length_c   1.000
_cell.angle_alpha   90.00
_cell.angle_beta   90.00
_cell.angle_gamma   90.00
#
_symmetry.space_group_name_H-M   'P 1'
#
loop_
_entity.id
_entity.type
_entity.pdbx_description
1 polymer ?
#
loop_
_entity_poly.entity_id
_entity_poly.type
_entity_poly.pdbx_seq_one_letter_code
_entity_poly.pdbx_strand_id
1 'polypeptide(L)'
;MWPNEREALSVWADRQLSAGAPLGEIVALHLRARERSADTTRTDAAIHEEVFALRARAERLRLEHAEALLGPDLGELPERLRLRWSMGLVRSVYVDARPRDYERPRPLLVLDLLTQLLRQPALRFVDELHVDTPEYDDALERGLLAALGEASCPSRPRRLILGAMPRRFRVIQSLAASPGRARYGPLQRDQLEAPAAAGLTWLIRWGQIQALPWASGDAGSRLQALERALAGPWSPAHERQLGRAMWDTSVRLRQRLFQALPTLPDDAAPLLLPALAIALDAQPPLAAVLERSLTRVSARPSWVAGVADNFGVHEPWVPRWLTGVSRVSRQAAARACPRLRAMLTRRIPPHHERNLRRDLGALERWSTQALEAAPFEDESVAELIAKIGDGPRGFGRKRGGPPPS
;
A
#
# COMPACT_ATOMS: atom_id res chain seq x y z
N MET A 1 -5.15 3.83 -6.52
CA MET A 1 -4.60 5.05 -5.92
C MET A 1 -5.68 5.79 -5.15
N TRP A 2 -5.33 6.33 -3.98
CA TRP A 2 -6.24 7.10 -3.12
C TRP A 2 -6.71 8.39 -3.78
N PRO A 3 -7.93 8.89 -3.47
CA PRO A 3 -8.45 10.14 -4.05
C PRO A 3 -7.51 11.33 -3.88
N ASN A 4 -7.04 11.57 -2.66
CA ASN A 4 -6.15 12.67 -2.28
C ASN A 4 -4.75 12.62 -2.90
N GLU A 5 -4.35 11.47 -3.45
CA GLU A 5 -3.03 11.31 -4.09
C GLU A 5 -3.08 11.56 -5.60
N ARG A 6 -4.26 11.60 -6.22
CA ARG A 6 -4.38 11.70 -7.68
C ARG A 6 -3.93 13.05 -8.21
N GLU A 7 -4.38 14.14 -7.59
CA GLU A 7 -3.96 15.48 -8.00
C GLU A 7 -2.45 15.67 -7.79
N ALA A 8 -1.94 15.23 -6.64
CA ALA A 8 -0.51 15.24 -6.35
C ALA A 8 0.31 14.41 -7.35
N LEU A 9 -0.24 13.27 -7.81
CA LEU A 9 0.34 12.46 -8.86
C LEU A 9 0.40 13.22 -10.19
N SER A 10 -0.72 13.81 -10.64
CA SER A 10 -0.77 14.54 -11.90
C SER A 10 0.23 15.70 -11.94
N VAL A 11 0.22 16.55 -10.91
CA VAL A 11 1.16 17.69 -10.81
C VAL A 11 2.62 17.21 -10.79
N TRP A 12 2.89 16.10 -10.10
CA TRP A 12 4.24 15.55 -10.06
C TRP A 12 4.65 14.93 -11.41
N ALA A 13 3.74 14.23 -12.09
CA ALA A 13 3.98 13.62 -13.39
C ALA A 13 4.27 14.68 -14.46
N ASP A 14 3.56 15.80 -14.45
CA ASP A 14 3.82 16.93 -15.36
C ASP A 14 5.22 17.51 -15.16
N ARG A 15 5.68 17.61 -13.90
CA ARG A 15 7.05 18.04 -13.59
C ARG A 15 8.10 17.03 -14.06
N GLN A 16 7.81 15.73 -13.96
CA GLN A 16 8.71 14.70 -14.48
C GLN A 16 8.77 14.76 -16.01
N LEU A 17 7.62 14.93 -16.66
CA LEU A 17 7.51 15.03 -18.11
C LEU A 17 8.26 16.26 -18.66
N SER A 18 8.12 17.43 -18.01
CA SER A 18 8.84 18.64 -18.41
C SER A 18 10.35 18.55 -18.20
N ALA A 19 10.78 17.73 -17.22
CA ALA A 19 12.19 17.39 -17.01
C ALA A 19 12.71 16.30 -17.97
N GLY A 20 11.87 15.78 -18.88
CA GLY A 20 12.23 14.71 -19.82
C GLY A 20 12.37 13.33 -19.17
N ALA A 21 11.84 13.14 -17.95
CA ALA A 21 11.89 11.85 -17.28
C ALA A 21 10.80 10.90 -17.82
N PRO A 22 11.13 9.65 -18.18
CA PRO A 22 10.19 8.71 -18.80
C PRO A 22 8.99 8.38 -17.91
N LEU A 23 9.19 8.47 -16.59
CA LEU A 23 8.14 8.24 -15.60
C LEU A 23 6.97 9.22 -15.74
N GLY A 24 7.22 10.47 -16.14
CA GLY A 24 6.17 11.45 -16.41
C GLY A 24 5.26 11.01 -17.56
N GLU A 25 5.85 10.52 -18.65
CA GLU A 25 5.10 10.01 -19.81
C GLU A 25 4.30 8.76 -19.46
N ILE A 26 4.90 7.79 -18.76
CA ILE A 26 4.23 6.56 -18.33
C ILE A 26 2.98 6.89 -17.50
N VAL A 27 3.12 7.78 -16.51
CA VAL A 27 1.99 8.20 -15.66
C VAL A 27 0.92 8.93 -16.47
N ALA A 28 1.31 9.86 -17.35
CA ALA A 28 0.37 10.62 -18.18
C ALA A 28 -0.46 9.71 -19.09
N LEU A 29 0.16 8.69 -19.71
CA LEU A 29 -0.52 7.69 -20.53
C LEU A 29 -1.57 6.91 -19.70
N HIS A 30 -1.22 6.52 -18.48
CA HIS A 30 -2.17 5.84 -17.59
C HIS A 30 -3.32 6.74 -17.12
N LEU A 31 -3.05 8.02 -16.82
CA LEU A 31 -4.08 9.00 -16.46
C LEU A 31 -5.06 9.21 -17.61
N ARG A 32 -4.54 9.42 -18.84
CA ARG A 32 -5.37 9.53 -20.04
C ARG A 32 -6.19 8.27 -20.31
N ALA A 33 -5.60 7.09 -20.20
CA ALA A 33 -6.31 5.83 -20.37
C ALA A 33 -7.46 5.69 -19.36
N ARG A 34 -7.27 6.18 -18.13
CA ARG A 34 -8.28 6.17 -17.08
C ARG A 34 -9.41 7.17 -17.36
N GLU A 35 -9.09 8.39 -17.79
CA GLU A 35 -10.08 9.40 -18.17
C GLU A 35 -10.97 8.89 -19.31
N ARG A 36 -10.36 8.34 -20.36
CA ARG A 36 -11.09 7.71 -21.48
C ARG A 36 -12.01 6.57 -21.04
N SER A 37 -11.54 5.74 -20.10
CA SER A 37 -12.35 4.65 -19.53
C SER A 37 -13.52 5.17 -18.66
N ALA A 38 -13.43 6.38 -18.12
CA ALA A 38 -14.44 6.95 -17.23
C ALA A 38 -15.53 7.72 -17.99
N ASP A 39 -15.20 8.30 -19.14
CA ASP A 39 -16.14 9.06 -19.98
C ASP A 39 -17.24 8.19 -20.64
N THR A 40 -17.11 6.86 -20.62
CA THR A 40 -18.00 5.97 -21.37
C THR A 40 -19.08 5.30 -20.52
N THR A 41 -20.33 5.68 -20.76
CA THR A 41 -21.53 4.89 -20.42
C THR A 41 -21.89 3.85 -21.49
N ARG A 42 -21.22 3.87 -22.66
CA ARG A 42 -21.40 2.95 -23.78
C ARG A 42 -20.12 2.16 -24.07
N THR A 43 -20.28 0.87 -24.31
CA THR A 43 -19.25 -0.06 -24.79
C THR A 43 -18.88 0.26 -26.25
N ASP A 44 -18.10 1.31 -26.46
CA ASP A 44 -17.54 1.62 -27.78
C ASP A 44 -16.22 0.87 -27.95
N ALA A 45 -16.18 -0.05 -28.91
CA ALA A 45 -15.00 -0.87 -29.19
C ALA A 45 -13.76 -0.01 -29.50
N ALA A 46 -13.94 1.16 -30.14
CA ALA A 46 -12.86 2.08 -30.45
C ALA A 46 -12.19 2.68 -29.20
N ILE A 47 -12.97 2.97 -28.16
CA ILE A 47 -12.45 3.49 -26.89
C ILE A 47 -11.70 2.40 -26.13
N HIS A 48 -12.20 1.16 -26.15
CA HIS A 48 -11.47 0.03 -25.59
C HIS A 48 -10.12 -0.17 -26.26
N GLU A 49 -10.06 -0.07 -27.59
CA GLU A 49 -8.81 -0.15 -28.36
C GLU A 49 -7.86 1.01 -28.04
N GLU A 50 -8.34 2.26 -27.94
CA GLU A 50 -7.51 3.41 -27.53
C GLU A 50 -6.93 3.19 -26.12
N VAL A 51 -7.76 2.79 -25.15
CA VAL A 51 -7.35 2.51 -23.76
C VAL A 51 -6.32 1.39 -23.72
N PHE A 52 -6.53 0.31 -24.49
CA PHE A 52 -5.59 -0.80 -24.60
C PHE A 52 -4.24 -0.32 -25.18
N ALA A 53 -4.26 0.44 -26.27
CA ALA A 53 -3.06 0.98 -26.90
C ALA A 53 -2.28 1.91 -25.98
N LEU A 54 -2.96 2.80 -25.24
CA LEU A 54 -2.34 3.69 -24.25
C LEU A 54 -1.64 2.90 -23.13
N ARG A 55 -2.31 1.86 -22.60
CA ARG A 55 -1.72 0.98 -21.55
C ARG A 55 -0.54 0.18 -22.09
N ALA A 56 -0.64 -0.37 -23.30
CA ALA A 56 0.44 -1.12 -23.93
C ALA A 56 1.67 -0.25 -24.21
N ARG A 57 1.46 1.02 -24.59
CA ARG A 57 2.56 2.00 -24.73
C ARG A 57 3.21 2.32 -23.39
N ALA A 58 2.42 2.56 -22.35
CA ALA A 58 2.94 2.84 -21.01
C ALA A 58 3.76 1.65 -20.48
N GLU A 59 3.29 0.43 -20.69
CA GLU A 59 4.00 -0.79 -20.30
C GLU A 59 5.32 -0.95 -21.05
N ARG A 60 5.33 -0.68 -22.36
CA ARG A 60 6.58 -0.73 -23.15
C ARG A 60 7.62 0.25 -22.63
N LEU A 61 7.23 1.50 -22.38
CA LEU A 61 8.13 2.52 -21.83
C LEU A 61 8.63 2.14 -20.43
N ARG A 62 7.78 1.51 -19.61
CA ARG A 62 8.18 1.00 -18.28
C ARG A 62 9.28 -0.05 -18.40
N LEU A 63 9.13 -0.99 -19.33
CA LEU A 63 10.14 -2.05 -19.57
C LEU A 63 11.43 -1.48 -20.17
N GLU A 64 11.32 -0.56 -21.12
CA GLU A 64 12.46 0.12 -21.77
C GLU A 64 13.30 0.92 -20.76
N HIS A 65 12.65 1.56 -19.78
CA HIS A 65 13.30 2.40 -18.78
C HIS A 65 13.40 1.77 -17.39
N ALA A 66 13.29 0.44 -17.27
CA ALA A 66 13.22 -0.24 -15.97
C ALA A 66 14.40 0.09 -15.03
N GLU A 67 15.63 0.14 -15.56
CA GLU A 67 16.84 0.52 -14.79
C GLU A 67 16.79 1.97 -14.29
N ALA A 68 16.27 2.90 -15.09
CA ALA A 68 16.10 4.29 -14.67
C ALA A 68 15.01 4.45 -13.61
N LEU A 69 14.03 3.54 -13.58
CA LEU A 69 12.90 3.56 -12.65
C LEU A 69 13.22 2.91 -11.30
N LEU A 70 14.03 1.85 -11.29
CA LEU A 70 14.29 1.02 -10.11
C LEU A 70 15.76 1.00 -9.68
N GLY A 71 16.66 1.53 -10.50
CA GLY A 71 18.11 1.57 -10.26
C GLY A 71 18.90 0.62 -11.16
N PRO A 72 20.22 0.86 -11.30
CA PRO A 72 21.12 0.11 -12.20
C PRO A 72 21.31 -1.36 -11.79
N ASP A 73 21.07 -1.72 -10.53
CA ASP A 73 21.32 -3.05 -9.99
C ASP A 73 20.05 -3.92 -9.95
N LEU A 74 19.15 -3.75 -10.92
CA LEU A 74 17.88 -4.50 -11.02
C LEU A 74 18.11 -6.02 -10.97
N GLY A 75 19.19 -6.50 -11.59
CA GLY A 75 19.59 -7.91 -11.60
C GLY A 75 20.15 -8.43 -10.26
N GLU A 76 20.51 -7.54 -9.34
CA GLU A 76 20.97 -7.86 -7.99
C GLU A 76 19.83 -7.80 -6.96
N LEU A 77 18.66 -7.30 -7.36
CA LEU A 77 17.48 -7.30 -6.51
C LEU A 77 17.10 -8.76 -6.19
N PRO A 78 16.59 -9.03 -4.97
CA PRO A 78 16.29 -10.39 -4.58
C PRO A 78 15.22 -10.96 -5.50
N GLU A 79 15.36 -12.19 -6.00
CA GLU A 79 14.31 -12.86 -6.80
C GLU A 79 12.95 -12.88 -6.07
N ARG A 80 13.00 -12.81 -4.74
CA ARG A 80 11.86 -12.82 -3.83
C ARG A 80 11.25 -11.45 -3.57
N LEU A 81 11.82 -10.39 -4.16
CA LEU A 81 11.22 -9.06 -4.21
C LEU A 81 10.07 -9.07 -5.22
N ARG A 82 8.92 -8.58 -4.78
CA ARG A 82 7.75 -8.36 -5.60
C ARG A 82 7.34 -6.90 -5.50
N LEU A 83 7.03 -6.34 -6.66
CA LEU A 83 6.59 -4.96 -6.80
C LEU A 83 5.16 -4.96 -7.31
N ARG A 84 4.29 -4.25 -6.61
CA ARG A 84 2.94 -3.98 -7.09
C ARG A 84 2.92 -2.69 -7.87
N TRP A 85 2.61 -2.76 -9.15
CA TRP A 85 2.54 -1.56 -9.99
C TRP A 85 1.12 -0.97 -10.07
N SER A 86 1.05 0.34 -10.19
CA SER A 86 -0.18 1.06 -10.52
C SER A 86 0.18 2.41 -11.14
N MET A 87 -0.39 2.72 -12.30
CA MET A 87 -0.16 3.99 -13.01
C MET A 87 1.33 4.24 -13.30
N GLY A 88 2.12 3.20 -13.56
CA GLY A 88 3.58 3.31 -13.77
C GLY A 88 4.42 3.45 -12.50
N LEU A 89 3.79 3.43 -11.31
CA LEU A 89 4.47 3.58 -10.02
C LEU A 89 4.40 2.30 -9.20
N VAL A 90 5.38 2.12 -8.33
CA VAL A 90 5.38 1.05 -7.33
C VAL A 90 4.53 1.48 -6.13
N ARG A 91 3.47 0.71 -5.85
CA ARG A 91 2.50 0.94 -4.77
C ARG A 91 2.65 0.01 -3.59
N SER A 92 3.29 -1.14 -3.76
CA SER A 92 3.68 -2.02 -2.67
C SER A 92 4.99 -2.70 -3.01
N VAL A 93 5.81 -2.87 -1.99
CA VAL A 93 7.08 -3.59 -2.03
C VAL A 93 6.94 -4.74 -1.05
N TYR A 94 7.08 -5.97 -1.55
CA TYR A 94 7.04 -7.18 -0.74
C TYR A 94 8.33 -7.97 -0.91
N VAL A 95 9.00 -8.25 0.19
CA VAL A 95 10.21 -9.09 0.22
C VAL A 95 9.92 -10.34 1.02
N ASP A 96 9.92 -11.50 0.37
CA ASP A 96 9.88 -12.78 1.07
C ASP A 96 11.31 -13.19 1.46
N ALA A 97 11.68 -12.97 2.71
CA ALA A 97 12.98 -13.34 3.24
C ALA A 97 12.96 -14.71 3.97
N ARG A 98 11.88 -15.51 3.84
CA ARG A 98 11.83 -16.85 4.42
C ARG A 98 12.69 -17.83 3.63
N PRO A 99 13.62 -18.57 4.27
CA PRO A 99 14.43 -19.56 3.57
C PRO A 99 13.54 -20.67 3.00
N ARG A 100 13.72 -21.00 1.72
CA ARG A 100 13.20 -22.26 1.17
C ARG A 100 14.24 -23.38 1.30
N ASP A 101 15.52 -23.10 1.08
CA ASP A 101 16.65 -24.00 1.29
C ASP A 101 17.95 -23.19 1.52
N TYR A 102 18.76 -23.64 2.49
CA TYR A 102 20.14 -23.33 2.93
C TYR A 102 20.80 -21.93 2.84
N GLU A 103 20.32 -20.96 2.07
CA GLU A 103 20.87 -19.59 2.09
C GLU A 103 19.80 -18.60 2.56
N ARG A 104 19.96 -18.14 3.81
CA ARG A 104 19.19 -17.00 4.31
C ARG A 104 19.75 -15.74 3.65
N PRO A 105 18.90 -14.89 3.04
CA PRO A 105 19.36 -13.59 2.56
C PRO A 105 19.94 -12.79 3.73
N ARG A 106 21.12 -12.19 3.54
CA ARG A 106 21.79 -11.41 4.58
C ARG A 106 20.93 -10.17 4.88
N PRO A 107 20.50 -9.94 6.13
CA PRO A 107 19.61 -8.82 6.47
C PRO A 107 20.14 -7.44 6.07
N LEU A 108 21.46 -7.23 6.16
CA LEU A 108 22.11 -5.99 5.69
C LEU A 108 21.99 -5.79 4.18
N LEU A 109 22.11 -6.86 3.39
CA LEU A 109 21.90 -6.76 1.94
C LEU A 109 20.46 -6.37 1.61
N VAL A 110 19.49 -6.97 2.31
CA VAL A 110 18.07 -6.59 2.15
C VAL A 110 17.85 -5.13 2.52
N LEU A 111 18.47 -4.66 3.61
CA LEU A 111 18.41 -3.26 4.03
C LEU A 111 19.00 -2.31 2.98
N ASP A 112 20.20 -2.60 2.48
CA ASP A 112 20.89 -1.77 1.49
C ASP A 112 20.06 -1.64 0.22
N LEU A 113 19.55 -2.77 -0.30
CA LEU A 113 18.71 -2.81 -1.49
C LEU A 113 17.39 -2.05 -1.28
N LEU A 114 16.72 -2.25 -0.15
CA LEU A 114 15.49 -1.51 0.15
C LEU A 114 15.75 0.00 0.29
N THR A 115 16.87 0.38 0.91
CA THR A 115 17.24 1.79 1.08
C THR A 115 17.51 2.46 -0.28
N GLN A 116 18.20 1.77 -1.18
CA GLN A 116 18.41 2.25 -2.55
C GLN A 116 17.09 2.32 -3.34
N LEU A 117 16.24 1.30 -3.22
CA LEU A 117 14.96 1.24 -3.92
C LEU A 117 14.01 2.35 -3.45
N LEU A 118 13.94 2.62 -2.15
CA LEU A 118 13.12 3.70 -1.57
C LEU A 118 13.59 5.11 -1.97
N ARG A 119 14.80 5.23 -2.53
CA ARG A 119 15.30 6.50 -3.11
C ARG A 119 14.83 6.72 -4.55
N GLN A 120 14.27 5.70 -5.19
CA GLN A 120 13.88 5.78 -6.59
C GLN A 120 12.57 6.55 -6.78
N PRO A 121 12.44 7.32 -7.88
CA PRO A 121 11.26 8.13 -8.14
C PRO A 121 9.99 7.29 -8.33
N ALA A 122 10.12 6.06 -8.84
CA ALA A 122 9.00 5.13 -9.01
C ALA A 122 8.31 4.74 -7.69
N LEU A 123 9.01 4.86 -6.56
CA LEU A 123 8.50 4.54 -5.22
C LEU A 123 8.00 5.77 -4.45
N ARG A 124 7.97 6.96 -5.05
CA ARG A 124 7.53 8.20 -4.37
C ARG A 124 6.16 8.05 -3.69
N PHE A 125 5.24 7.36 -4.36
CA PHE A 125 3.89 7.12 -3.87
C PHE A 125 3.69 5.68 -3.38
N VAL A 126 4.74 5.03 -2.88
CA VAL A 126 4.61 3.70 -2.26
C VAL A 126 3.64 3.77 -1.08
N ASP A 127 2.77 2.76 -0.96
CA ASP A 127 1.74 2.73 0.08
C ASP A 127 2.09 1.76 1.21
N GLU A 128 2.73 0.65 0.84
CA GLU A 128 3.02 -0.48 1.71
C GLU A 128 4.44 -0.98 1.44
N LEU A 129 5.18 -1.20 2.52
CA LEU A 129 6.44 -1.92 2.52
C LEU A 129 6.29 -3.11 3.47
N HIS A 130 6.50 -4.32 2.95
CA HIS A 130 6.41 -5.55 3.72
C HIS A 130 7.66 -6.39 3.53
N VAL A 131 8.32 -6.67 4.65
CA VAL A 131 9.52 -7.50 4.71
C VAL A 131 9.21 -8.71 5.58
N ASP A 132 8.90 -9.84 4.97
CA ASP A 132 8.52 -11.08 5.66
C ASP A 132 9.78 -11.89 5.98
N THR A 133 10.40 -11.61 7.13
CA THR A 133 11.53 -12.38 7.67
C THR A 133 11.04 -13.40 8.70
N PRO A 134 11.61 -14.61 8.73
CA PRO A 134 11.24 -15.64 9.72
C PRO A 134 11.73 -15.29 11.14
N GLU A 135 12.80 -14.50 11.22
CA GLU A 135 13.46 -14.12 12.47
C GLU A 135 13.55 -12.60 12.59
N TYR A 136 13.64 -12.16 13.84
CA TYR A 136 13.85 -10.77 14.19
C TYR A 136 15.27 -10.35 13.88
N ASP A 137 15.43 -9.18 13.25
CA ASP A 137 16.72 -8.59 12.95
C ASP A 137 16.72 -7.09 13.31
N ASP A 138 17.51 -6.76 14.32
CA ASP A 138 17.70 -5.42 14.85
C ASP A 138 18.25 -4.43 13.82
N ALA A 139 19.21 -4.87 13.00
CA ALA A 139 19.93 -4.00 12.08
C ALA A 139 19.03 -3.61 10.92
N LEU A 140 18.29 -4.58 10.37
CA LEU A 140 17.28 -4.35 9.35
C LEU A 140 16.16 -3.44 9.86
N GLU A 141 15.64 -3.69 11.07
CA GLU A 141 14.60 -2.84 11.68
C GLU A 141 15.06 -1.40 11.84
N ARG A 142 16.16 -1.19 12.56
CA ARG A 142 16.65 0.16 12.88
C ARG A 142 17.11 0.89 11.62
N GLY A 143 17.81 0.20 10.73
CA GLY A 143 18.25 0.76 9.47
C GLY A 143 17.10 1.20 8.59
N LEU A 144 16.04 0.39 8.49
CA LEU A 144 14.89 0.72 7.64
C LEU A 144 14.08 1.88 8.22
N LEU A 145 13.86 1.91 9.53
CA LEU A 145 13.20 3.03 10.20
C LEU A 145 14.00 4.33 10.03
N ALA A 146 15.32 4.27 10.14
CA ALA A 146 16.20 5.40 9.89
C ALA A 146 16.12 5.87 8.42
N ALA A 147 16.24 4.96 7.46
CA ALA A 147 16.15 5.26 6.02
C ALA A 147 14.81 5.91 5.64
N LEU A 148 13.70 5.48 6.22
CA LEU A 148 12.38 6.09 6.01
C LEU A 148 12.29 7.51 6.61
N GLY A 149 13.04 7.78 7.67
CA GLY A 149 13.14 9.10 8.30
C GLY A 149 14.08 10.08 7.58
N GLU A 150 14.92 9.60 6.66
CA GLU A 150 15.85 10.46 5.93
C GLU A 150 15.14 11.43 4.98
N ALA A 151 15.62 12.68 4.94
CA ALA A 151 15.12 13.71 4.03
C ALA A 151 15.35 13.33 2.55
N SER A 152 16.42 12.59 2.27
CA SER A 152 16.80 12.10 0.94
C SER A 152 15.92 10.97 0.42
N CYS A 153 15.14 10.32 1.29
CA CYS A 153 14.18 9.28 0.90
C CYS A 153 12.90 9.95 0.40
N PRO A 154 12.57 9.95 -0.91
CA PRO A 154 11.33 10.51 -1.43
C PRO A 154 10.10 9.63 -1.15
N SER A 155 10.30 8.35 -0.82
CA SER A 155 9.23 7.41 -0.50
C SER A 155 8.57 7.71 0.84
N ARG A 156 7.23 7.63 0.86
CA ARG A 156 6.40 7.96 2.03
C ARG A 156 5.34 6.86 2.28
N PRO A 157 5.77 5.61 2.56
CA PRO A 157 4.85 4.50 2.80
C PRO A 157 3.90 4.82 3.96
N ARG A 158 2.63 4.42 3.82
CA ARG A 158 1.66 4.52 4.93
C ARG A 158 1.83 3.35 5.89
N ARG A 159 2.20 2.18 5.36
CA ARG A 159 2.26 0.90 6.07
C ARG A 159 3.67 0.33 5.99
N LEU A 160 4.23 -0.03 7.15
CA LEU A 160 5.42 -0.85 7.26
C LEU A 160 5.07 -2.14 8.01
N ILE A 161 5.38 -3.28 7.41
CA ILE A 161 5.15 -4.61 7.97
C ILE A 161 6.48 -5.35 8.03
N LEU A 162 6.92 -5.67 9.24
CA LEU A 162 8.10 -6.48 9.51
C LEU A 162 7.65 -7.85 10.04
N GLY A 163 8.03 -8.92 9.35
CA GLY A 163 7.53 -10.27 9.62
C GLY A 163 6.06 -10.44 9.23
N ALA A 164 5.37 -11.41 9.84
CA ALA A 164 4.01 -11.75 9.45
C ALA A 164 2.95 -10.70 9.88
N MET A 165 1.99 -10.42 8.99
CA MET A 165 0.76 -9.71 9.32
C MET A 165 -0.05 -10.49 10.39
N PRO A 166 -0.50 -9.84 11.49
CA PRO A 166 -1.28 -10.51 12.51
C PRO A 166 -2.67 -10.92 12.02
N ARG A 167 -3.17 -12.04 12.56
CA ARG A 167 -4.55 -12.47 12.33
C ARG A 167 -5.58 -11.67 13.13
N ARG A 168 -5.16 -11.05 14.24
CA ARG A 168 -6.00 -10.23 15.12
C ARG A 168 -5.19 -9.05 15.65
N PHE A 169 -5.80 -7.87 15.66
CA PHE A 169 -5.18 -6.61 16.10
C PHE A 169 -5.34 -6.36 17.61
N ARG A 170 -5.14 -7.40 18.42
CA ARG A 170 -5.48 -7.42 19.86
C ARG A 170 -4.62 -6.50 20.73
N VAL A 171 -3.39 -6.22 20.30
CA VAL A 171 -2.35 -5.62 21.16
C VAL A 171 -1.78 -4.37 20.51
N ILE A 172 -2.30 -3.21 20.91
CA ILE A 172 -1.62 -1.93 20.69
C ILE A 172 -0.66 -1.73 21.86
N GLN A 173 0.64 -1.77 21.58
CA GLN A 173 1.64 -1.49 22.61
C GLN A 173 1.78 0.01 22.82
N SER A 174 1.76 0.44 24.07
CA SER A 174 2.11 1.82 24.44
C SER A 174 3.60 2.03 24.21
N LEU A 175 3.98 3.23 23.75
CA LEU A 175 5.36 3.71 23.71
C LEU A 175 6.05 3.64 25.09
N ALA A 176 5.28 3.58 26.18
CA ALA A 176 5.76 3.60 27.56
C ALA A 176 5.42 2.33 28.38
N ALA A 177 4.94 1.24 27.78
CA ALA A 177 4.51 0.06 28.55
C ALA A 177 5.65 -0.91 28.90
N SER A 178 5.59 -1.38 30.15
CA SER A 178 6.55 -2.20 30.91
C SER A 178 7.05 -3.50 30.22
N PRO A 179 8.29 -3.92 30.54
CA PRO A 179 8.88 -5.15 30.03
C PRO A 179 8.17 -6.35 30.64
N GLY A 180 7.38 -7.09 29.89
CA GLY A 180 6.70 -8.24 30.51
C GLY A 180 6.03 -9.29 29.65
N ARG A 181 5.63 -9.02 28.39
CA ARG A 181 4.90 -10.05 27.61
C ARG A 181 5.18 -10.10 26.12
N ALA A 182 5.97 -9.18 25.58
CA ALA A 182 6.34 -9.20 24.18
C ALA A 182 7.75 -9.77 24.04
N ARG A 183 7.93 -10.72 23.10
CA ARG A 183 9.26 -11.21 22.70
C ARG A 183 10.17 -10.04 22.25
N TYR A 184 9.55 -8.94 21.81
CA TYR A 184 10.19 -7.71 21.41
C TYR A 184 9.42 -6.53 22.04
N GLY A 185 10.06 -5.75 22.93
CA GLY A 185 9.42 -4.63 23.64
C GLY A 185 9.01 -3.46 22.71
N PRO A 186 8.23 -2.47 23.17
CA PRO A 186 7.84 -1.34 22.35
C PRO A 186 9.06 -0.56 21.85
N LEU A 187 8.98 -0.04 20.62
CA LEU A 187 10.00 0.85 20.09
C LEU A 187 9.96 2.20 20.81
N GLN A 188 11.14 2.80 20.99
CA GLN A 188 11.27 4.09 21.63
C GLN A 188 10.72 5.19 20.72
N ARG A 189 10.30 6.30 21.32
CA ARG A 189 9.64 7.41 20.62
C ARG A 189 10.56 8.04 19.57
N ASP A 190 11.81 8.29 19.92
CA ASP A 190 12.87 8.84 19.05
C ASP A 190 13.07 8.00 17.78
N GLN A 191 12.98 6.68 17.88
CA GLN A 191 13.08 5.76 16.72
C GLN A 191 11.89 5.88 15.75
N LEU A 192 10.75 6.36 16.23
CA LEU A 192 9.49 6.39 15.48
C LEU A 192 9.11 7.80 14.99
N GLU A 193 9.69 8.86 15.56
CA GLU A 193 9.34 10.24 15.22
C GLU A 193 9.65 10.59 13.76
N ALA A 194 10.86 10.27 13.29
CA ALA A 194 11.26 10.54 11.92
C ALA A 194 10.40 9.78 10.88
N PRO A 195 10.22 8.45 10.96
CA PRO A 195 9.36 7.74 10.01
C PRO A 195 7.87 8.16 10.12
N ALA A 196 7.37 8.50 11.31
CA ALA A 196 6.01 9.03 11.48
C ALA A 196 5.84 10.41 10.83
N ALA A 197 6.83 11.29 10.96
CA ALA A 197 6.87 12.60 10.30
C ALA A 197 6.96 12.46 8.77
N ALA A 198 7.70 11.46 8.29
CA ALA A 198 7.74 11.05 6.89
C ALA A 198 6.42 10.41 6.40
N GLY A 199 5.40 10.28 7.25
CA GLY A 199 4.06 9.90 6.83
C GLY A 199 3.67 8.45 7.12
N LEU A 200 4.51 7.67 7.81
CA LEU A 200 4.10 6.35 8.29
C LEU A 200 2.86 6.49 9.20
N THR A 201 1.81 5.71 8.93
CA THR A 201 0.57 5.72 9.71
C THR A 201 0.34 4.43 10.48
N TRP A 202 0.94 3.32 10.02
CA TRP A 202 0.81 2.02 10.64
C TRP A 202 2.13 1.24 10.55
N LEU A 203 2.62 0.78 11.71
CA LEU A 203 3.76 -0.12 11.84
C LEU A 203 3.34 -1.47 12.46
N ILE A 204 3.61 -2.56 11.75
CA ILE A 204 3.52 -3.93 12.27
C ILE A 204 4.93 -4.47 12.45
N ARG A 205 5.16 -4.97 13.65
CA ARG A 205 6.43 -5.47 14.14
C ARG A 205 6.25 -6.92 14.60
N TRP A 206 6.63 -7.88 13.77
CA TRP A 206 6.50 -9.33 13.95
C TRP A 206 5.15 -9.75 14.53
N GLY A 207 4.06 -9.35 13.86
CA GLY A 207 2.70 -9.68 14.28
C GLY A 207 2.14 -8.82 15.41
N GLN A 208 2.81 -7.73 15.80
CA GLN A 208 2.32 -6.79 16.80
C GLN A 208 2.24 -5.39 16.22
N ILE A 209 1.18 -4.65 16.56
CA ILE A 209 1.04 -3.28 16.10
C ILE A 209 1.69 -2.31 17.07
N GLN A 210 2.46 -1.38 16.52
CA GLN A 210 3.14 -0.34 17.27
C GLN A 210 2.39 0.98 17.14
N ALA A 211 2.10 1.63 18.26
CA ALA A 211 1.52 2.96 18.26
C ALA A 211 2.58 3.97 17.77
N LEU A 212 2.24 4.77 16.77
CA LEU A 212 3.15 5.80 16.24
C LEU A 212 2.89 7.16 16.91
N PRO A 213 3.93 7.97 17.14
CA PRO A 213 3.75 9.33 17.64
C PRO A 213 2.86 10.17 16.71
N TRP A 214 1.84 10.83 17.27
CA TRP A 214 0.93 11.70 16.49
C TRP A 214 0.53 12.99 17.21
N ALA A 215 0.56 12.99 18.54
CA ALA A 215 0.41 14.15 19.40
C ALA A 215 1.22 13.94 20.69
N SER A 216 1.68 15.03 21.30
CA SER A 216 2.37 15.02 22.60
C SER A 216 1.37 15.10 23.77
N GLY A 217 1.86 14.82 24.98
CA GLY A 217 1.09 14.92 26.21
C GLY A 217 0.26 13.68 26.56
N ASP A 218 -0.50 13.81 27.65
CA ASP A 218 -1.39 12.79 28.18
C ASP A 218 -2.62 12.55 27.29
N ALA A 219 -3.49 11.61 27.70
CA ALA A 219 -4.67 11.26 26.91
C ALA A 219 -5.64 12.44 26.72
N GLY A 220 -5.71 13.38 27.68
CA GLY A 220 -6.55 14.57 27.59
C GLY A 220 -6.02 15.58 26.58
N SER A 221 -4.71 15.85 26.63
CA SER A 221 -4.00 16.71 25.68
C SER A 221 -4.11 16.19 24.26
N ARG A 222 -3.96 14.88 24.08
CA ARG A 222 -4.15 14.22 22.78
C ARG A 222 -5.61 14.27 22.32
N LEU A 223 -6.59 14.14 23.21
CA LEU A 223 -8.00 14.32 22.84
C LEU A 223 -8.28 15.73 22.34
N GLN A 224 -7.73 16.76 22.99
CA GLN A 224 -7.84 18.14 22.51
C GLN A 224 -7.13 18.35 21.15
N ALA A 225 -6.01 17.67 20.91
CA ALA A 225 -5.35 17.69 19.61
C ALA A 225 -6.22 17.04 18.52
N LEU A 226 -6.90 15.93 18.84
CA LEU A 226 -7.87 15.30 17.93
C LEU A 226 -9.02 16.26 17.60
N GLU A 227 -9.64 16.89 18.60
CA GLU A 227 -10.76 17.81 18.35
C GLU A 227 -10.33 18.98 17.44
N ARG A 228 -9.13 19.54 17.66
CA ARG A 228 -8.58 20.58 16.78
C ARG A 228 -8.36 20.08 15.36
N ALA A 229 -7.81 18.88 15.18
CA ALA A 229 -7.60 18.28 13.87
C ALA A 229 -8.93 17.99 13.14
N LEU A 230 -9.98 17.61 13.87
CA LEU A 230 -11.31 17.36 13.31
C LEU A 230 -12.08 18.65 12.98
N ALA A 231 -11.81 19.75 13.68
CA ALA A 231 -12.46 21.04 13.45
C ALA A 231 -11.79 21.88 12.34
N GLY A 232 -10.52 21.62 12.04
CA GLY A 232 -9.76 22.33 11.01
C GLY A 232 -10.14 21.92 9.57
N PRO A 233 -9.72 22.72 8.56
CA PRO A 233 -9.89 22.36 7.15
C PRO A 233 -9.11 21.09 6.82
N TRP A 234 -9.67 20.22 5.99
CA TRP A 234 -9.02 18.96 5.62
C TRP A 234 -7.71 19.18 4.85
N SER A 235 -6.70 18.35 5.14
CA SER A 235 -5.44 18.33 4.39
C SER A 235 -4.85 16.91 4.38
N PRO A 236 -3.94 16.58 3.44
CA PRO A 236 -3.23 15.30 3.46
C PRO A 236 -2.41 15.07 4.75
N ALA A 237 -1.93 16.14 5.40
CA ALA A 237 -1.23 16.02 6.68
C ALA A 237 -2.18 15.58 7.81
N HIS A 238 -3.42 16.10 7.82
CA HIS A 238 -4.46 15.67 8.77
C HIS A 238 -4.79 14.19 8.60
N GLU A 239 -4.87 13.70 7.36
CA GLU A 239 -5.11 12.29 7.08
C GLU A 239 -4.06 11.39 7.73
N ARG A 240 -2.76 11.69 7.54
CA ARG A 240 -1.67 10.90 8.14
C ARG A 240 -1.69 10.96 9.67
N GLN A 241 -1.95 12.14 10.23
CA GLN A 241 -2.06 12.33 11.67
C GLN A 241 -3.22 11.52 12.26
N LEU A 242 -4.41 11.58 11.66
CA LEU A 242 -5.58 10.81 12.09
C LEU A 242 -5.39 9.30 11.89
N GLY A 243 -4.69 8.89 10.83
CA GLY A 243 -4.32 7.50 10.59
C GLY A 243 -3.48 6.92 11.72
N ARG A 244 -2.51 7.69 12.25
CA ARG A 244 -1.77 7.29 13.46
C ARG A 244 -2.65 7.31 14.71
N ALA A 245 -3.50 8.32 14.87
CA ALA A 245 -4.39 8.45 16.01
C ALA A 245 -5.40 7.29 16.14
N MET A 246 -5.77 6.61 15.05
CA MET A 246 -6.60 5.39 15.10
C MET A 246 -5.96 4.27 15.92
N TRP A 247 -4.64 4.27 16.02
CA TRP A 247 -3.86 3.30 16.78
C TRP A 247 -3.45 3.84 18.16
N ASP A 248 -4.05 4.92 18.65
CA ASP A 248 -3.80 5.42 20.01
C ASP A 248 -4.24 4.39 21.06
N THR A 249 -3.53 4.35 22.18
CA THR A 249 -3.84 3.45 23.29
C THR A 249 -5.17 3.80 23.97
N SER A 250 -5.55 5.08 23.97
CA SER A 250 -6.79 5.58 24.58
C SER A 250 -8.03 5.14 23.80
N VAL A 251 -8.91 4.39 24.47
CA VAL A 251 -10.21 3.96 23.92
C VAL A 251 -11.11 5.16 23.61
N ARG A 252 -11.12 6.18 24.49
CA ARG A 252 -11.95 7.39 24.32
C ARG A 252 -11.58 8.17 23.06
N LEU A 253 -10.28 8.33 22.80
CA LEU A 253 -9.77 8.96 21.58
C LEU A 253 -10.22 8.22 20.33
N ARG A 254 -10.01 6.89 20.31
CA ARG A 254 -10.42 6.04 19.18
C ARG A 254 -11.93 6.06 18.95
N GLN A 255 -12.73 6.00 20.01
CA GLN A 255 -14.19 6.14 19.92
C GLN A 255 -14.58 7.46 19.27
N ARG A 256 -14.00 8.58 19.72
CA ARG A 256 -14.30 9.90 19.17
C ARG A 256 -13.92 10.01 17.70
N LEU A 257 -12.74 9.51 17.33
CA LEU A 257 -12.29 9.47 15.94
C LEU A 257 -13.24 8.64 15.07
N PHE A 258 -13.63 7.46 15.53
CA PHE A 258 -14.57 6.61 14.79
C PHE A 258 -15.96 7.23 14.67
N GLN A 259 -16.44 7.96 15.67
CA GLN A 259 -17.69 8.72 15.56
C GLN A 259 -17.62 9.80 14.48
N ALA A 260 -16.44 10.41 14.28
CA ALA A 260 -16.22 11.44 13.27
C ALA A 260 -15.99 10.87 11.86
N LEU A 261 -15.59 9.60 11.71
CA LEU A 261 -15.30 9.00 10.38
C LEU A 261 -16.37 9.29 9.31
N PRO A 262 -17.68 9.12 9.57
CA PRO A 262 -18.70 9.34 8.55
C PRO A 262 -18.80 10.80 8.08
N THR A 263 -18.33 11.77 8.87
CA THR A 263 -18.42 13.21 8.56
C THR A 263 -17.17 13.75 7.88
N LEU A 264 -16.11 12.95 7.74
CA LEU A 264 -14.87 13.37 7.06
C LEU A 264 -15.08 13.44 5.54
N PRO A 265 -14.28 14.23 4.79
CA PRO A 265 -14.41 14.32 3.33
C PRO A 265 -13.94 13.05 2.61
N ASP A 266 -14.14 12.98 1.30
CA ASP A 266 -13.77 11.82 0.46
C ASP A 266 -12.28 11.48 0.47
N ASP A 267 -11.45 12.50 0.65
CA ASP A 267 -10.01 12.37 0.79
C ASP A 267 -9.57 11.64 2.07
N ALA A 268 -10.49 11.42 3.02
CA ALA A 268 -10.24 10.64 4.23
C ALA A 268 -10.41 9.12 4.03
N ALA A 269 -10.75 8.66 2.82
CA ALA A 269 -10.87 7.24 2.48
C ALA A 269 -9.69 6.34 2.95
N PRO A 270 -8.41 6.77 2.96
CA PRO A 270 -7.30 5.95 3.46
C PRO A 270 -7.48 5.49 4.91
N LEU A 271 -8.20 6.27 5.73
CA LEU A 271 -8.50 5.95 7.13
C LEU A 271 -9.37 4.69 7.29
N LEU A 272 -10.03 4.21 6.23
CA LEU A 272 -10.83 3.00 6.31
C LEU A 272 -10.00 1.74 6.54
N LEU A 273 -8.81 1.64 5.97
CA LEU A 273 -8.00 0.42 6.14
C LEU A 273 -7.66 0.14 7.61
N PRO A 274 -7.10 1.11 8.38
CA PRO A 274 -6.90 0.91 9.81
C PRO A 274 -8.22 0.69 10.56
N ALA A 275 -9.31 1.39 10.22
CA ALA A 275 -10.61 1.17 10.84
C ALA A 275 -11.13 -0.28 10.65
N LEU A 276 -11.00 -0.83 9.43
CA LEU A 276 -11.38 -2.20 9.11
C LEU A 276 -10.49 -3.23 9.82
N ALA A 277 -9.19 -2.96 9.92
CA ALA A 277 -8.26 -3.81 10.67
C ALA A 277 -8.63 -3.85 12.16
N ILE A 278 -8.96 -2.70 12.77
CA ILE A 278 -9.39 -2.61 14.17
C ILE A 278 -10.73 -3.32 14.40
N ALA A 279 -11.64 -3.29 13.43
CA ALA A 279 -12.94 -3.94 13.53
C ALA A 279 -12.86 -5.46 13.73
N LEU A 280 -11.77 -6.10 13.29
CA LEU A 280 -11.56 -7.54 13.46
C LEU A 280 -11.50 -7.99 14.91
N ASP A 281 -11.13 -7.10 15.84
CA ASP A 281 -10.97 -7.44 17.24
C ASP A 281 -11.35 -6.30 18.19
N ALA A 282 -12.27 -5.44 17.74
CA ALA A 282 -12.73 -4.32 18.53
C ALA A 282 -13.41 -4.81 19.82
N GLN A 283 -12.95 -4.29 20.96
CA GLN A 283 -13.57 -4.55 22.25
C GLN A 283 -14.96 -3.87 22.34
N PRO A 284 -15.87 -4.34 23.21
CA PRO A 284 -17.25 -3.84 23.29
C PRO A 284 -17.45 -2.31 23.27
N PRO A 285 -16.67 -1.47 23.97
CA PRO A 285 -16.88 -0.02 23.91
C PRO A 285 -16.56 0.57 22.53
N LEU A 286 -15.70 -0.08 21.75
CA LEU A 286 -15.26 0.39 20.44
C LEU A 286 -16.06 -0.25 19.30
N ALA A 287 -16.42 -1.53 19.45
CA ALA A 287 -17.09 -2.33 18.43
C ALA A 287 -18.40 -1.67 17.95
N ALA A 288 -19.29 -1.29 18.88
CA ALA A 288 -20.57 -0.70 18.53
C ALA A 288 -20.45 0.65 17.80
N VAL A 289 -19.46 1.47 18.17
CA VAL A 289 -19.19 2.74 17.50
C VAL A 289 -18.64 2.50 16.10
N LEU A 290 -17.65 1.62 16.00
CA LEU A 290 -16.97 1.32 14.76
C LEU A 290 -17.90 0.65 13.74
N GLU A 291 -18.73 -0.31 14.17
CA GLU A 291 -19.73 -0.95 13.32
C GLU A 291 -20.73 0.06 12.73
N ARG A 292 -21.27 0.95 13.56
CA ARG A 292 -22.17 2.02 13.10
C ARG A 292 -21.49 2.95 12.10
N SER A 293 -20.25 3.35 12.38
CA SER A 293 -19.48 4.24 11.49
C SER A 293 -19.13 3.57 10.18
N LEU A 294 -18.65 2.33 10.19
CA LEU A 294 -18.36 1.55 8.98
C LEU A 294 -19.62 1.30 8.15
N THR A 295 -20.77 1.08 8.80
CA THR A 295 -22.07 0.95 8.11
C THR A 295 -22.42 2.22 7.36
N ARG A 296 -22.32 3.39 8.00
CA ARG A 296 -22.57 4.70 7.35
C ARG A 296 -21.60 4.97 6.22
N VAL A 297 -20.32 4.69 6.42
CA VAL A 297 -19.29 4.89 5.41
C VAL A 297 -19.45 3.92 4.23
N SER A 298 -20.01 2.73 4.43
CA SER A 298 -20.32 1.80 3.35
C SER A 298 -21.33 2.32 2.33
N ALA A 299 -22.01 3.43 2.65
CA ALA A 299 -22.89 4.18 1.75
C ALA A 299 -22.18 5.21 0.88
N ARG A 300 -20.86 5.36 1.00
CA ARG A 300 -20.05 6.34 0.26
C ARG A 300 -19.24 5.65 -0.85
N PRO A 301 -19.66 5.75 -2.13
CA PRO A 301 -19.02 5.03 -3.22
C PRO A 301 -17.54 5.39 -3.42
N SER A 302 -17.18 6.65 -3.20
CA SER A 302 -15.80 7.15 -3.30
C SER A 302 -14.86 6.49 -2.30
N TRP A 303 -15.29 6.34 -1.05
CA TRP A 303 -14.52 5.66 0.00
C TRP A 303 -14.38 4.17 -0.29
N VAL A 304 -15.48 3.51 -0.68
CA VAL A 304 -15.48 2.10 -1.05
C VAL A 304 -14.57 1.84 -2.25
N ALA A 305 -14.62 2.70 -3.28
CA ALA A 305 -13.73 2.64 -4.42
C ALA A 305 -12.26 2.84 -4.01
N GLY A 306 -11.98 3.79 -3.12
CA GLY A 306 -10.65 4.03 -2.56
C GLY A 306 -10.09 2.77 -1.89
N VAL A 307 -10.87 2.10 -1.04
CA VAL A 307 -10.45 0.84 -0.41
C VAL A 307 -10.26 -0.25 -1.46
N ALA A 308 -11.25 -0.46 -2.33
CA ALA A 308 -11.22 -1.45 -3.40
C ALA A 308 -10.02 -1.27 -4.35
N ASP A 309 -9.51 -0.05 -4.51
CA ASP A 309 -8.37 0.28 -5.35
C ASP A 309 -7.00 0.12 -4.65
N ASN A 310 -6.91 0.05 -3.32
CA ASN A 310 -5.62 0.17 -2.63
C ASN A 310 -5.28 -0.92 -1.60
N PHE A 311 -6.25 -1.77 -1.21
CA PHE A 311 -5.96 -2.85 -0.25
C PHE A 311 -4.87 -3.82 -0.75
N GLY A 312 -4.08 -4.32 0.18
CA GLY A 312 -2.94 -5.22 -0.04
C GLY A 312 -3.32 -6.69 0.06
N VAL A 313 -2.42 -7.57 -0.38
CA VAL A 313 -2.64 -9.03 -0.34
C VAL A 313 -2.70 -9.58 1.09
N HIS A 314 -2.10 -8.87 2.03
CA HIS A 314 -2.09 -9.21 3.45
C HIS A 314 -3.33 -8.73 4.21
N GLU A 315 -4.34 -8.20 3.51
CA GLU A 315 -5.57 -7.67 4.10
C GLU A 315 -6.81 -8.52 3.72
N PRO A 316 -6.83 -9.84 4.01
CA PRO A 316 -7.90 -10.75 3.58
C PRO A 316 -9.27 -10.44 4.20
N TRP A 317 -9.36 -9.52 5.16
CA TRP A 317 -10.62 -9.05 5.73
C TRP A 317 -11.31 -7.95 4.91
N VAL A 318 -10.55 -7.20 4.10
CA VAL A 318 -11.12 -6.13 3.26
C VAL A 318 -12.15 -6.68 2.26
N PRO A 319 -11.89 -7.77 1.53
CA PRO A 319 -12.86 -8.34 0.58
C PRO A 319 -14.18 -8.70 1.27
N ARG A 320 -14.10 -9.24 2.49
CA ARG A 320 -15.30 -9.56 3.28
C ARG A 320 -16.14 -8.33 3.56
N TRP A 321 -15.52 -7.22 3.96
CA TRP A 321 -16.24 -5.95 4.16
C TRP A 321 -16.82 -5.41 2.84
N LEU A 322 -16.06 -5.48 1.74
CA LEU A 322 -16.53 -5.05 0.42
C LEU A 322 -17.79 -5.79 -0.03
N THR A 323 -17.94 -7.07 0.31
CA THR A 323 -19.18 -7.84 0.04
C THR A 323 -20.37 -7.47 0.94
N GLY A 324 -20.16 -6.67 1.97
CA GLY A 324 -21.18 -6.22 2.91
C GLY A 324 -21.61 -4.76 2.72
N VAL A 325 -21.10 -4.06 1.69
CA VAL A 325 -21.39 -2.63 1.50
C VAL A 325 -22.83 -2.38 1.08
N SER A 326 -23.29 -1.15 1.29
CA SER A 326 -24.60 -0.68 0.85
C SER A 326 -24.83 -0.89 -0.66
N ARG A 327 -26.11 -0.97 -1.07
CA ARG A 327 -26.50 -1.12 -2.48
C ARG A 327 -25.89 -0.05 -3.39
N VAL A 328 -25.83 1.21 -2.93
CA VAL A 328 -25.31 2.34 -3.72
C VAL A 328 -23.80 2.25 -3.98
N SER A 329 -23.06 1.48 -3.17
CA SER A 329 -21.59 1.35 -3.30
C SER A 329 -21.14 0.02 -3.90
N ARG A 330 -22.06 -0.86 -4.32
CA ARG A 330 -21.72 -2.18 -4.87
C ARG A 330 -20.85 -2.11 -6.13
N GLN A 331 -21.14 -1.19 -7.03
CA GLN A 331 -20.32 -0.97 -8.23
C GLN A 331 -18.90 -0.50 -7.88
N ALA A 332 -18.76 0.37 -6.88
CA ALA A 332 -17.47 0.79 -6.37
C ALA A 332 -16.68 -0.38 -5.77
N ALA A 333 -17.35 -1.29 -5.05
CA ALA A 333 -16.73 -2.48 -4.48
C ALA A 333 -16.27 -3.49 -5.54
N ALA A 334 -17.01 -3.63 -6.65
CA ALA A 334 -16.68 -4.54 -7.76
C ALA A 334 -15.32 -4.23 -8.41
N ARG A 335 -14.77 -3.01 -8.22
CA ARG A 335 -13.42 -2.64 -8.65
C ARG A 335 -12.32 -3.49 -8.02
N ALA A 336 -12.60 -4.19 -6.92
CA ALA A 336 -11.68 -5.11 -6.28
C ALA A 336 -11.50 -6.44 -7.04
N CYS A 337 -12.42 -6.82 -7.94
CA CYS A 337 -12.43 -8.15 -8.57
C CYS A 337 -11.10 -8.54 -9.23
N PRO A 338 -10.46 -7.70 -10.07
CA PRO A 338 -9.19 -8.05 -10.71
C PRO A 338 -8.08 -8.35 -9.69
N ARG A 339 -8.05 -7.60 -8.58
CA ARG A 339 -7.11 -7.86 -7.48
C ARG A 339 -7.37 -9.19 -6.79
N LEU A 340 -8.63 -9.49 -6.50
CA LEU A 340 -8.98 -10.77 -5.86
C LEU A 340 -8.61 -11.96 -6.74
N ARG A 341 -8.82 -11.87 -8.06
CA ARG A 341 -8.36 -12.90 -9.01
C ARG A 341 -6.84 -13.08 -8.94
N ALA A 342 -6.07 -12.00 -8.93
CA ALA A 342 -4.61 -12.06 -8.82
C ALA A 342 -4.10 -12.48 -7.43
N MET A 343 -4.91 -12.37 -6.38
CA MET A 343 -4.61 -12.97 -5.07
C MET A 343 -4.84 -14.48 -5.09
N LEU A 344 -5.85 -14.96 -5.81
CA LEU A 344 -6.18 -16.38 -5.94
C LEU A 344 -5.19 -17.17 -6.81
N THR A 345 -4.45 -16.50 -7.70
CA THR A 345 -3.35 -17.16 -8.44
C THR A 345 -2.13 -17.44 -7.57
N ARG A 346 -2.10 -16.94 -6.33
CA ARG A 346 -0.99 -17.16 -5.39
C ARG A 346 -1.21 -18.40 -4.54
N ARG A 347 -0.11 -18.89 -3.99
CA ARG A 347 -0.12 -19.90 -2.94
C ARG A 347 -0.63 -19.26 -1.64
N ILE A 348 -1.95 -19.28 -1.45
CA ILE A 348 -2.62 -18.85 -0.21
C ILE A 348 -3.12 -20.08 0.57
N PRO A 349 -3.32 -19.95 1.90
CA PRO A 349 -3.89 -21.04 2.68
C PRO A 349 -5.29 -21.46 2.17
N PRO A 350 -5.63 -22.76 2.11
CA PRO A 350 -6.88 -23.23 1.50
C PRO A 350 -8.18 -22.61 2.08
N HIS A 351 -8.18 -22.31 3.37
CA HIS A 351 -9.32 -21.66 4.03
C HIS A 351 -9.48 -20.19 3.62
N HIS A 352 -8.38 -19.47 3.39
CA HIS A 352 -8.41 -18.12 2.84
C HIS A 352 -8.87 -18.14 1.39
N GLU A 353 -8.41 -19.13 0.61
CA GLU A 353 -8.80 -19.30 -0.78
C GLU A 353 -10.32 -19.47 -0.94
N ARG A 354 -10.93 -20.36 -0.14
CA ARG A 354 -12.38 -20.58 -0.18
C ARG A 354 -13.17 -19.30 0.09
N ASN A 355 -12.75 -18.53 1.11
CA ASN A 355 -13.41 -17.27 1.45
C ASN A 355 -13.23 -16.22 0.35
N LEU A 356 -12.01 -16.08 -0.20
CA LEU A 356 -11.72 -15.15 -1.28
C LEU A 356 -12.49 -15.49 -2.56
N ARG A 357 -12.62 -16.77 -2.92
CA ARG A 357 -13.44 -17.21 -4.07
C ARG A 357 -14.91 -16.85 -3.87
N ARG A 358 -15.46 -17.09 -2.68
CA ARG A 358 -16.84 -16.70 -2.34
C ARG A 358 -17.04 -15.20 -2.46
N ASP A 359 -16.11 -14.42 -1.90
CA ASP A 359 -16.21 -12.97 -1.87
C ASP A 359 -16.04 -12.37 -3.28
N LEU A 360 -15.12 -12.90 -4.09
CA LEU A 360 -15.00 -12.58 -5.52
C LEU A 360 -16.30 -12.86 -6.27
N GLY A 361 -16.86 -14.06 -6.14
CA GLY A 361 -18.12 -14.41 -6.81
C GLY A 361 -19.30 -13.53 -6.38
N ALA A 362 -19.28 -12.98 -5.17
CA ALA A 362 -20.28 -12.00 -4.72
C ALA A 362 -20.12 -10.63 -5.38
N LEU A 363 -18.87 -10.15 -5.51
CA LEU A 363 -18.57 -8.88 -6.15
C LEU A 363 -18.76 -8.92 -7.68
N GLU A 364 -18.43 -10.04 -8.32
CA GLU A 364 -18.64 -10.22 -9.76
C GLU A 364 -20.11 -10.13 -10.16
N ARG A 365 -21.03 -10.60 -9.31
CA ARG A 365 -22.49 -10.44 -9.54
C ARG A 365 -22.94 -8.99 -9.58
N TRP A 366 -22.16 -8.05 -9.04
CA TRP A 366 -22.47 -6.62 -9.05
C TRP A 366 -21.76 -5.85 -10.15
N SER A 367 -20.85 -6.52 -10.86
CA SER A 367 -20.13 -5.94 -11.98
C SER A 367 -21.05 -5.95 -13.21
N THR A 368 -21.74 -4.84 -13.46
CA THR A 368 -22.53 -4.63 -14.68
C THR A 368 -21.67 -4.31 -15.90
N GLN A 369 -20.40 -3.95 -15.67
CA GLN A 369 -19.40 -3.72 -16.71
C GLN A 369 -18.33 -4.79 -16.59
N ALA A 370 -17.73 -5.19 -17.71
CA ALA A 370 -16.36 -5.67 -17.69
C ALA A 370 -15.50 -4.50 -17.19
N LEU A 371 -15.43 -4.31 -15.87
CA LEU A 371 -14.54 -3.34 -15.25
C LEU A 371 -13.12 -3.85 -15.52
N GLU A 372 -12.59 -3.49 -16.69
CA GLU A 372 -11.18 -3.64 -17.05
C GLU A 372 -10.37 -2.65 -16.21
N ALA A 373 -10.34 -2.90 -14.89
CA ALA A 373 -9.39 -2.22 -14.03
C ALA A 373 -7.99 -2.49 -14.58
N ALA A 374 -7.12 -1.48 -14.47
CA ALA A 374 -5.71 -1.61 -14.82
C ALA A 374 -5.16 -2.93 -14.25
N PRO A 375 -4.41 -3.70 -15.06
CA PRO A 375 -3.93 -5.01 -14.65
C PRO A 375 -3.21 -4.89 -13.31
N PHE A 376 -3.63 -5.73 -12.38
CA PHE A 376 -3.01 -5.86 -11.07
C PHE A 376 -1.77 -6.73 -11.25
N GLU A 377 -0.64 -6.10 -11.57
CA GLU A 377 0.62 -6.79 -11.77
C GLU A 377 1.46 -6.64 -10.52
N ASP A 378 1.24 -7.55 -9.57
CA ASP A 378 2.31 -7.88 -8.64
C ASP A 378 3.31 -8.71 -9.40
N GLU A 379 4.39 -8.07 -9.80
CA GLU A 379 5.44 -8.63 -10.63
C GLU A 379 6.65 -8.90 -9.73
N SER A 380 7.21 -10.10 -9.80
CA SER A 380 8.54 -10.39 -9.24
C SER A 380 9.62 -9.76 -10.11
N VAL A 381 10.77 -9.47 -9.51
CA VAL A 381 11.94 -9.00 -10.26
C VAL A 381 12.30 -9.98 -11.39
N ALA A 382 12.19 -11.30 -11.15
CA ALA A 382 12.45 -12.31 -12.17
C ALA A 382 11.48 -12.21 -13.37
N GLU A 383 10.18 -12.02 -13.11
CA GLU A 383 9.17 -11.79 -14.16
C GLU A 383 9.46 -10.49 -14.93
N LEU A 384 9.86 -9.42 -14.24
CA LEU A 384 10.25 -8.16 -14.88
C LEU A 384 11.47 -8.33 -15.79
N ILE A 385 12.53 -8.98 -15.31
CA ILE A 385 13.75 -9.24 -16.09
C ILE A 385 13.43 -10.10 -17.31
N ALA A 386 12.58 -11.12 -17.16
CA ALA A 386 12.13 -11.95 -18.29
C ALA A 386 11.40 -11.10 -19.35
N LYS A 387 10.46 -10.24 -18.94
CA LYS A 387 9.76 -9.33 -19.86
C LYS A 387 10.70 -8.35 -20.56
N ILE A 388 11.74 -7.86 -19.88
CA ILE A 388 12.78 -7.01 -20.49
C ILE A 388 13.56 -7.80 -21.55
N GLY A 389 13.91 -9.05 -21.25
CA GLY A 389 14.63 -9.95 -22.16
C GLY A 389 13.84 -10.35 -23.41
N ASP A 390 12.51 -10.50 -23.28
CA ASP A 390 11.59 -10.86 -24.35
C ASP A 390 11.11 -9.65 -25.19
N GLY A 391 11.48 -8.43 -24.79
CA GLY A 391 11.24 -7.23 -25.58
C GLY A 391 11.98 -7.25 -26.93
N PRO A 392 11.57 -6.44 -27.93
CA PRO A 392 12.27 -6.37 -29.22
C PRO A 392 13.70 -5.84 -29.04
N ARG A 393 14.64 -6.77 -28.84
CA ARG A 393 16.12 -6.71 -28.85
C ARG A 393 16.77 -5.34 -28.56
N GLY A 394 17.52 -5.26 -27.45
CA GLY A 394 18.42 -4.13 -27.25
C GLY A 394 19.42 -4.12 -26.09
N PHE A 395 19.53 -5.13 -25.20
CA PHE A 395 20.59 -5.10 -24.19
C PHE A 395 21.85 -5.81 -24.68
N GLY A 396 22.76 -5.02 -25.26
CA GLY A 396 24.11 -5.44 -25.55
C GLY A 396 24.87 -5.82 -24.27
N ARG A 397 24.86 -7.10 -23.92
CA ARG A 397 25.92 -7.67 -23.07
C ARG A 397 27.23 -7.66 -23.86
N LYS A 398 28.01 -6.58 -23.75
CA LYS A 398 29.47 -6.66 -23.92
C LYS A 398 30.05 -7.28 -22.64
N ARG A 399 30.19 -8.60 -22.62
CA ARG A 399 31.27 -9.31 -21.90
C ARG A 399 32.08 -9.98 -23.03
N GLY A 400 33.23 -9.48 -23.49
CA GLY A 400 34.47 -9.33 -22.73
C GLY A 400 34.94 -10.72 -22.28
N GLY A 401 35.35 -11.63 -23.16
CA GLY A 401 36.65 -11.76 -23.84
C GLY A 401 37.00 -13.26 -23.86
N PRO A 402 37.75 -13.80 -24.86
CA PRO A 402 38.01 -15.24 -24.96
C PRO A 402 39.02 -15.71 -23.90
N PRO A 403 38.98 -16.99 -23.47
CA PRO A 403 39.92 -17.52 -22.50
C PRO A 403 41.34 -17.60 -23.10
N PRO A 404 42.40 -17.42 -22.29
CA PRO A 404 43.77 -17.60 -22.75
C PRO A 404 44.03 -19.07 -23.11
N SER A 405 44.84 -19.23 -24.14
CA SER A 405 45.27 -20.50 -24.74
C SER A 405 46.21 -21.30 -23.85
#